data_AF-A0A855X215-F1
#
_entry.id   AF-A0A855X215-F1
#
_cell.length_a   1.000
_cell.length_b   1.000
_cell.length_c   1.000
_cell.angle_alpha   90.00
_cell.angle_beta   90.00
_cell.angle_gamma   90.00
#
_symmetry.space_group_name_H-M   'P 1'
#
loop_
_entity.id
_entity.type
_entity.pdbx_description
1 polymer ?
#
loop_
_entity_poly.entity_id
_entity_poly.type
_entity_poly.pdbx_seq_one_letter_code
_entity_poly.pdbx_strand_id
1 'polypeptide(L)'
;MVLSLSGAVRLAACFFVSVLIPYCSWASGPSLILRVDDITVPVTNPSVSLRLGIINPRDHIAGYELRLLLNRPDLAVFTGDFDTTSSVIGGWEYVWAEIQDGGSRLHLVGLAEMTPPYNHPPVYPCDTERTLLHVALHINPVPDTLAARTGYVQIDTSLEYFGLANYLGELIGLKADTTFDTLYYRCIQSDDTGCVLWQQVWTEPYDRLYVDTTLYPYLDTSYFQLSPGRITVLPNCTPIQSPGDVNLDGVASSDDVTTLQAFVDGLIPEVPSAHNGDLNGDSCISATDVAMLARYLEFGPDSVNIAACAIPNPPRCCCVGKRGNVSADTRDMVDLADLSFLVAHLTGVGAVPVCPKEADWNGSGVVDLSDLSGLVSYLTGLGAQPAACP
;
A
#
# COMPACT_ATOMS: atom_id res chain seq x y z
N MET A 1 80.39 9.69 -39.65
CA MET A 1 79.56 10.90 -39.44
C MET A 1 78.32 10.46 -38.69
N VAL A 2 78.32 10.73 -37.38
CA VAL A 2 77.23 10.42 -36.46
C VAL A 2 76.15 11.46 -36.66
N LEU A 3 74.93 11.05 -36.97
CA LEU A 3 73.75 11.90 -36.85
C LEU A 3 72.63 11.08 -36.21
N SER A 4 72.46 11.36 -34.92
CA SER A 4 71.38 10.97 -34.05
C SER A 4 70.09 11.67 -34.48
N LEU A 5 68.99 10.92 -34.60
CA LEU A 5 67.63 11.45 -34.58
C LEU A 5 66.84 10.70 -33.52
N SER A 6 66.73 11.34 -32.36
CA SER A 6 65.87 11.00 -31.25
C SER A 6 64.40 11.27 -31.63
N GLY A 7 63.66 10.24 -32.01
CA GLY A 7 62.21 10.27 -32.10
C GLY A 7 61.59 9.51 -30.94
N ALA A 8 61.23 10.22 -29.87
CA ALA A 8 60.48 9.63 -28.76
C ALA A 8 59.05 9.34 -29.21
N VAL A 9 58.76 8.07 -29.51
CA VAL A 9 57.39 7.57 -29.64
C VAL A 9 56.78 7.59 -28.23
N ARG A 10 55.91 8.56 -27.96
CA ARG A 10 55.03 8.52 -26.79
C ARG A 10 53.98 7.44 -27.04
N LEU A 11 54.19 6.24 -26.48
CA LEU A 11 53.10 5.30 -26.25
C LEU A 11 52.12 5.99 -25.28
N ALA A 12 51.01 6.48 -25.81
CA ALA A 12 49.84 6.76 -24.99
C ALA A 12 49.29 5.40 -24.55
N ALA A 13 49.67 4.98 -23.34
CA ALA A 13 48.98 3.89 -22.65
C ALA A 13 47.53 4.34 -22.44
N CYS A 14 46.63 3.90 -23.32
CA CYS A 14 45.21 3.89 -23.00
C CYS A 14 45.03 2.98 -21.80
N PHE A 15 44.94 3.58 -20.61
CA PHE A 15 44.32 2.94 -19.47
C PHE A 15 42.86 2.67 -19.87
N PHE A 16 42.61 1.48 -20.42
CA PHE A 16 41.29 0.89 -20.35
C PHE A 16 41.02 0.69 -18.87
N VAL A 17 40.35 1.66 -18.26
CA VAL A 17 39.60 1.42 -17.03
C VAL A 17 38.52 0.44 -17.45
N SER A 18 38.81 -0.85 -17.31
CA SER A 18 37.82 -1.92 -17.32
C SER A 18 36.89 -1.62 -16.14
N VAL A 19 35.86 -0.82 -16.42
CA VAL A 19 34.68 -0.72 -15.56
C VAL A 19 34.16 -2.15 -15.49
N LEU A 20 34.39 -2.78 -14.36
CA LEU A 20 33.81 -4.07 -14.01
C LEU A 20 32.30 -3.85 -13.93
N ILE A 21 31.63 -3.90 -15.08
CA ILE A 21 30.18 -4.05 -15.10
C ILE A 21 29.94 -5.43 -14.48
N PRO A 22 29.21 -5.53 -13.35
CA PRO A 22 28.91 -6.82 -12.75
C PRO A 22 28.20 -7.68 -13.80
N TYR A 23 28.86 -8.74 -14.23
CA TYR A 23 28.29 -9.71 -15.16
C TYR A 23 27.19 -10.45 -14.42
N CYS A 24 25.95 -10.28 -14.88
CA CYS A 24 24.80 -10.99 -14.36
C CYS A 24 24.80 -12.42 -14.90
N SER A 25 24.59 -13.42 -14.03
CA SER A 25 24.56 -14.83 -14.43
C SER A 25 23.25 -15.18 -15.12
N TRP A 26 23.26 -16.21 -15.97
CA TRP A 26 22.06 -16.72 -16.60
C TRP A 26 21.47 -17.83 -15.73
N ALA A 27 20.60 -17.48 -14.78
CA ALA A 27 19.85 -18.45 -13.99
C ALA A 27 18.45 -18.72 -14.62
N SER A 28 17.95 -19.95 -14.47
CA SER A 28 16.58 -20.35 -14.81
C SER A 28 15.60 -19.86 -13.75
N GLY A 29 15.39 -18.54 -13.70
CA GLY A 29 14.48 -17.84 -12.79
C GLY A 29 13.23 -17.25 -13.48
N PRO A 30 12.34 -16.61 -12.71
CA PRO A 30 11.10 -15.98 -13.18
C PRO A 30 11.36 -14.99 -14.34
N SER A 31 10.41 -14.85 -15.27
CA SER A 31 10.68 -14.17 -16.55
C SER A 31 10.92 -12.67 -16.38
N LEU A 32 10.08 -11.94 -15.62
CA LEU A 32 10.29 -10.55 -15.23
C LEU A 32 9.54 -10.22 -13.93
N ILE A 33 10.23 -9.63 -12.94
CA ILE A 33 9.64 -9.23 -11.66
C ILE A 33 9.70 -7.71 -11.52
N LEU A 34 8.56 -7.08 -11.21
CA LEU A 34 8.50 -5.72 -10.70
C LEU A 34 8.07 -5.77 -9.23
N ARG A 35 8.83 -5.11 -8.37
CA ARG A 35 8.61 -5.13 -6.92
C ARG A 35 8.53 -3.72 -6.38
N VAL A 36 7.48 -3.44 -5.63
CA VAL A 36 7.43 -2.25 -4.79
C VAL A 36 7.95 -2.64 -3.39
N ASP A 37 8.90 -1.89 -2.85
CA ASP A 37 9.47 -2.20 -1.54
C ASP A 37 8.50 -1.90 -0.39
N ASP A 38 8.67 -2.59 0.73
CA ASP A 38 7.97 -2.27 1.97
C ASP A 38 8.67 -1.10 2.66
N ILE A 39 7.89 -0.16 3.21
CA ILE A 39 8.40 0.95 4.01
C ILE A 39 7.67 1.05 5.34
N THR A 40 8.42 1.39 6.38
CA THR A 40 7.90 1.71 7.70
C THR A 40 8.37 3.11 8.07
N VAL A 41 7.43 4.03 8.31
CA VAL A 41 7.71 5.46 8.47
C VAL A 41 6.98 6.05 9.66
N PRO A 42 7.63 6.85 10.53
CA PRO A 42 6.92 7.60 11.57
C PRO A 42 6.10 8.74 10.97
N VAL A 43 4.95 9.06 11.59
CA VAL A 43 4.11 10.22 11.20
C VAL A 43 4.91 11.54 11.21
N THR A 44 5.98 11.64 12.01
CA THR A 44 6.85 12.82 12.05
C THR A 44 7.67 13.04 10.77
N ASN A 45 7.73 12.07 9.86
CA ASN A 45 8.44 12.20 8.60
C ASN A 45 7.47 12.36 7.43
N PRO A 46 7.14 13.61 7.03
CA PRO A 46 6.09 13.87 6.05
C PRO A 46 6.47 13.49 4.63
N SER A 47 7.74 13.19 4.34
CA SER A 47 8.18 12.85 2.98
C SER A 47 9.11 11.63 3.01
N VAL A 48 8.74 10.60 2.28
CA VAL A 48 9.50 9.35 2.17
C VAL A 48 9.68 8.94 0.71
N SER A 49 10.81 8.30 0.44
CA SER A 49 11.12 7.68 -0.85
C SER A 49 10.75 6.20 -0.83
N LEU A 50 9.95 5.77 -1.81
CA LEU A 50 9.57 4.39 -2.05
C LEU A 50 10.33 3.85 -3.25
N ARG A 51 11.03 2.74 -3.07
CA ARG A 51 11.80 2.09 -4.14
C ARG A 51 10.92 1.15 -4.95
N LEU A 52 11.03 1.26 -6.28
CA LEU A 52 10.54 0.29 -7.24
C LEU A 52 11.74 -0.51 -7.75
N GLY A 53 11.74 -1.82 -7.54
CA GLY A 53 12.75 -2.77 -7.95
C GLY A 53 12.35 -3.56 -9.20
N ILE A 54 13.37 -4.02 -9.95
CA ILE A 54 13.21 -4.86 -11.14
C ILE A 54 14.20 -6.03 -11.13
N ILE A 55 13.71 -7.21 -11.51
CA ILE A 55 14.51 -8.39 -11.88
C ILE A 55 14.10 -8.76 -13.30
N ASN A 56 15.05 -8.80 -14.22
CA ASN A 56 14.75 -8.99 -15.65
C ASN A 56 15.83 -9.87 -16.28
N PRO A 57 15.77 -11.20 -16.17
CA PRO A 57 16.84 -12.07 -16.65
C PRO A 57 16.95 -12.20 -18.17
N ARG A 58 16.01 -11.66 -18.97
CA ARG A 58 15.91 -12.00 -20.41
C ARG A 58 15.88 -10.81 -21.36
N ASP A 59 15.12 -9.76 -21.04
CA ASP A 59 14.80 -8.72 -22.01
C ASP A 59 15.73 -7.53 -21.93
N HIS A 60 15.84 -6.80 -23.03
CA HIS A 60 16.37 -5.44 -23.01
C HIS A 60 15.18 -4.51 -22.96
N ILE A 61 15.00 -3.75 -21.88
CA ILE A 61 13.85 -2.85 -21.72
C ILE A 61 14.29 -1.44 -22.09
N ALA A 62 13.65 -0.82 -23.07
CA ALA A 62 13.93 0.56 -23.50
C ALA A 62 12.75 1.51 -23.26
N GLY A 63 11.60 0.98 -22.84
CA GLY A 63 10.46 1.78 -22.45
C GLY A 63 9.59 1.09 -21.42
N TYR A 64 8.91 1.87 -20.60
CA TYR A 64 7.88 1.38 -19.69
C TYR A 64 6.74 2.39 -19.54
N GLU A 65 5.58 1.86 -19.24
CA GLU A 65 4.40 2.56 -18.77
C GLU A 65 3.84 1.77 -17.60
N LEU A 66 3.72 2.40 -16.44
CA LEU A 66 3.29 1.77 -15.21
C LEU A 66 2.35 2.72 -14.46
N ARG A 67 1.31 2.19 -13.81
CA ARG A 67 0.54 2.94 -12.81
C ARG A 67 0.61 2.29 -11.45
N LEU A 68 0.92 3.08 -10.43
CA LEU A 68 0.89 2.67 -9.04
C LEU A 68 -0.43 3.11 -8.39
N LEU A 69 -0.98 2.26 -7.52
CA LEU A 69 -2.26 2.44 -6.85
C LEU A 69 -2.06 2.34 -5.33
N LEU A 70 -2.50 3.35 -4.59
CA LEU A 70 -2.61 3.32 -3.13
C LEU A 70 -4.01 2.87 -2.73
N ASN A 71 -4.11 1.83 -1.91
CA ASN A 71 -5.39 1.40 -1.36
C ASN A 71 -5.83 2.18 -0.10
N ARG A 72 -4.92 2.97 0.48
CA ARG A 72 -5.12 3.79 1.68
C ARG A 72 -4.60 5.22 1.46
N PRO A 73 -5.26 6.01 0.59
CA PRO A 73 -4.86 7.39 0.31
C PRO A 73 -5.03 8.34 1.52
N ASP A 74 -5.70 7.87 2.57
CA ASP A 74 -5.77 8.55 3.87
C ASP A 74 -4.43 8.49 4.62
N LEU A 75 -3.59 7.48 4.40
CA LEU A 75 -2.28 7.33 5.08
C LEU A 75 -1.15 8.05 4.34
N ALA A 76 -1.16 7.99 3.02
CA ALA A 76 -0.12 8.58 2.18
C ALA A 76 -0.66 8.93 0.80
N VAL A 77 0.00 9.84 0.12
CA VAL A 77 -0.28 10.22 -1.27
C VAL A 77 1.02 10.36 -2.06
N PHE A 78 0.99 10.08 -3.36
CA PHE A 78 2.13 10.34 -4.24
C PHE A 78 2.29 11.86 -4.47
N THR A 79 3.54 12.35 -4.46
CA THR A 79 3.82 13.77 -4.74
C THR A 79 4.15 14.06 -6.19
N GLY A 80 4.31 13.02 -7.01
CA GLY A 80 4.78 13.14 -8.40
C GLY A 80 6.29 13.27 -8.53
N ASP A 81 7.01 13.53 -7.44
CA ASP A 81 8.47 13.57 -7.48
C ASP A 81 9.03 12.14 -7.57
N PHE A 82 10.12 12.00 -8.32
CA PHE A 82 10.84 10.75 -8.48
C PHE A 82 12.34 10.98 -8.58
N ASP A 83 13.12 9.95 -8.29
CA ASP A 83 14.57 9.96 -8.39
C ASP A 83 15.06 8.70 -9.11
N THR A 84 15.86 8.91 -10.15
CA THR A 84 16.50 7.86 -10.96
C THR A 84 17.99 7.71 -10.66
N THR A 85 18.53 8.45 -9.69
CA THR A 85 19.93 8.37 -9.29
C THR A 85 20.26 6.95 -8.83
N SER A 86 21.36 6.39 -9.35
CA SER A 86 21.78 5.00 -9.06
C SER A 86 20.75 3.91 -9.43
N SER A 87 19.80 4.23 -10.32
CA SER A 87 18.85 3.27 -10.88
C SER A 87 19.30 2.74 -12.25
N VAL A 88 18.64 1.69 -12.73
CA VAL A 88 18.93 1.11 -14.06
C VAL A 88 18.46 1.98 -15.23
N ILE A 89 17.61 2.98 -14.97
CA ILE A 89 17.16 3.96 -15.96
C ILE A 89 17.84 5.32 -15.76
N GLY A 90 18.87 5.39 -14.92
CA GLY A 90 19.63 6.61 -14.69
C GLY A 90 20.21 7.14 -16.00
N GLY A 91 19.78 8.34 -16.40
CA GLY A 91 20.21 8.97 -17.65
C GLY A 91 19.33 8.66 -18.86
N TRP A 92 18.18 8.00 -18.71
CA TRP A 92 17.18 7.91 -19.78
C TRP A 92 16.68 9.31 -20.21
N GLU A 93 16.38 9.48 -21.51
CA GLU A 93 16.01 10.77 -22.08
C GLU A 93 14.68 11.29 -21.53
N TYR A 94 13.71 10.39 -21.31
CA TYR A 94 12.39 10.77 -20.84
C TYR A 94 11.95 9.88 -19.70
N VAL A 95 11.73 10.50 -18.55
CA VAL A 95 11.04 9.89 -17.42
C VAL A 95 10.04 10.92 -16.93
N TRP A 96 8.79 10.51 -16.79
CA TRP A 96 7.68 11.37 -16.44
C TRP A 96 6.79 10.69 -15.42
N ALA A 97 6.23 11.50 -14.54
CA ALA A 97 5.29 11.06 -13.51
C ALA A 97 4.10 12.01 -13.46
N GLU A 98 2.89 11.46 -13.44
CA GLU A 98 1.65 12.21 -13.33
C GLU A 98 0.81 11.70 -12.16
N ILE A 99 0.39 12.64 -11.31
CA ILE A 99 -0.48 12.36 -10.19
C ILE A 99 -1.94 12.34 -10.67
N GLN A 100 -2.66 11.31 -10.28
CA GLN A 100 -4.09 11.16 -10.57
C GLN A 100 -4.87 10.98 -9.26
N ASP A 101 -6.17 11.29 -9.30
CA ASP A 101 -7.12 11.05 -8.22
C ASP A 101 -6.63 11.54 -6.84
N GLY A 102 -6.17 12.79 -6.80
CA GLY A 102 -5.73 13.45 -5.57
C GLY A 102 -4.50 12.83 -4.91
N GLY A 103 -3.67 12.09 -5.65
CA GLY A 103 -2.46 11.47 -5.10
C GLY A 103 -2.59 9.98 -4.79
N SER A 104 -3.78 9.39 -4.99
CA SER A 104 -4.00 7.95 -4.79
C SER A 104 -3.44 7.09 -5.93
N ARG A 105 -3.17 7.69 -7.09
CA ARG A 105 -2.61 7.02 -8.26
C ARG A 105 -1.44 7.80 -8.83
N LEU A 106 -0.41 7.09 -9.28
CA LEU A 106 0.77 7.67 -9.94
C LEU A 106 1.02 6.95 -11.25
N HIS A 107 0.88 7.67 -12.36
CA HIS A 107 1.22 7.17 -13.69
C HIS A 107 2.68 7.53 -13.98
N LEU A 108 3.44 6.54 -14.45
CA LEU A 108 4.87 6.64 -14.71
C LEU A 108 5.13 6.20 -16.14
N VAL A 109 5.86 7.02 -16.88
CA VAL A 109 6.30 6.71 -18.24
C VAL A 109 7.80 6.92 -18.32
N GLY A 110 8.51 5.96 -18.88
CA GLY A 110 9.94 6.05 -19.12
C GLY A 110 10.30 5.57 -20.51
N LEU A 111 11.12 6.33 -21.22
CA LEU A 111 11.69 5.97 -22.50
C LEU A 111 13.20 6.26 -22.43
N ALA A 112 14.01 5.25 -22.74
CA ALA A 112 15.45 5.45 -22.89
C ALA A 112 15.73 6.53 -23.94
N GLU A 113 14.90 6.56 -24.98
CA GLU A 113 15.03 7.42 -26.16
C GLU A 113 13.67 7.86 -26.67
N MET A 114 13.51 9.17 -26.91
CA MET A 114 12.42 9.79 -27.63
C MET A 114 12.88 10.33 -28.99
N THR A 115 14.13 10.81 -29.09
CA THR A 115 14.59 11.49 -30.30
C THR A 115 15.99 11.04 -30.74
N PRO A 116 16.26 10.91 -32.05
CA PRO A 116 17.62 10.67 -32.53
C PRO A 116 18.58 11.79 -32.08
N PRO A 117 19.84 11.50 -31.73
CA PRO A 117 20.55 10.22 -31.86
C PRO A 117 20.40 9.27 -30.66
N TYR A 118 20.00 8.01 -30.93
CA TYR A 118 19.77 6.96 -29.92
C TYR A 118 21.07 6.50 -29.24
N ASN A 119 21.39 7.09 -28.09
CA ASN A 119 22.69 6.93 -27.40
C ASN A 119 22.58 6.39 -25.96
N HIS A 120 21.38 6.36 -25.39
CA HIS A 120 21.06 5.91 -24.05
C HIS A 120 20.79 4.40 -24.08
N PRO A 121 21.47 3.62 -23.21
CA PRO A 121 21.32 2.18 -23.21
C PRO A 121 19.95 1.73 -22.63
N PRO A 122 19.39 0.61 -23.12
CA PRO A 122 18.27 -0.03 -22.46
C PRO A 122 18.69 -0.61 -21.10
N VAL A 123 17.71 -0.98 -20.27
CA VAL A 123 17.95 -1.87 -19.13
C VAL A 123 18.33 -3.24 -19.66
N TYR A 124 19.60 -3.62 -19.50
CA TYR A 124 20.11 -4.93 -19.88
C TYR A 124 19.57 -6.06 -19.01
N PRO A 125 19.48 -7.29 -19.54
CA PRO A 125 19.11 -8.47 -18.76
C PRO A 125 19.99 -8.67 -17.53
N CYS A 126 19.37 -8.99 -16.40
CA CYS A 126 20.02 -9.33 -15.14
C CYS A 126 19.10 -10.18 -14.22
N ASP A 127 19.65 -11.24 -13.64
CA ASP A 127 18.99 -12.13 -12.66
C ASP A 127 18.99 -11.56 -11.22
N THR A 128 19.70 -10.46 -10.98
CA THR A 128 19.71 -9.77 -9.69
C THR A 128 18.74 -8.59 -9.66
N GLU A 129 18.16 -8.35 -8.49
CA GLU A 129 17.28 -7.21 -8.27
C GLU A 129 18.08 -5.91 -8.33
N ARG A 130 17.57 -4.94 -9.09
CA ARG A 130 18.13 -3.59 -9.20
C ARG A 130 17.02 -2.56 -9.01
N THR A 131 17.40 -1.35 -8.62
CA THR A 131 16.46 -0.22 -8.52
C THR A 131 16.02 0.21 -9.91
N LEU A 132 14.72 0.22 -10.17
CA LEU A 132 14.12 0.84 -11.34
C LEU A 132 14.00 2.36 -11.15
N LEU A 133 13.36 2.81 -10.07
CA LEU A 133 13.39 4.22 -9.63
C LEU A 133 12.93 4.33 -8.18
N HIS A 134 13.04 5.53 -7.64
CA HIS A 134 12.45 5.94 -6.39
C HIS A 134 11.30 6.91 -6.67
N VAL A 135 10.15 6.73 -6.00
CA VAL A 135 9.02 7.67 -6.05
C VAL A 135 8.80 8.28 -4.67
N ALA A 136 8.45 9.56 -4.62
CA ALA A 136 8.19 10.25 -3.37
C ALA A 136 6.72 10.11 -2.95
N LEU A 137 6.54 9.90 -1.66
CA LEU A 137 5.26 9.87 -0.98
C LEU A 137 5.24 10.98 0.07
N HIS A 138 4.08 11.61 0.21
CA HIS A 138 3.75 12.42 1.36
C HIS A 138 2.97 11.56 2.37
N ILE A 139 3.41 11.54 3.63
CA ILE A 139 2.70 10.86 4.72
C ILE A 139 1.72 11.83 5.35
N ASN A 140 0.44 11.46 5.32
CA ASN A 140 -0.60 12.29 5.88
C ASN A 140 -0.60 12.17 7.41
N PRO A 141 -1.03 13.22 8.14
CA PRO A 141 -1.28 13.11 9.57
C PRO A 141 -2.37 12.05 9.83
N VAL A 142 -2.00 11.00 10.55
CA VAL A 142 -2.91 9.90 10.89
C VAL A 142 -3.36 10.07 12.35
N PRO A 143 -4.67 10.10 12.63
CA PRO A 143 -5.16 10.14 14.01
C PRO A 143 -4.62 8.98 14.82
N ASP A 144 -4.27 9.23 16.08
CA ASP A 144 -3.60 8.19 16.85
C ASP A 144 -4.48 6.99 17.18
N THR A 145 -5.80 7.19 17.11
CA THR A 145 -6.85 6.19 17.33
C THR A 145 -6.99 5.18 16.18
N LEU A 146 -6.31 5.38 15.05
CA LEU A 146 -6.44 4.51 13.89
C LEU A 146 -5.70 3.18 14.10
N ALA A 147 -6.46 2.08 14.17
CA ALA A 147 -5.93 0.73 14.41
C ALA A 147 -5.12 0.19 13.23
N ALA A 148 -5.57 0.49 12.00
CA ALA A 148 -4.95 0.01 10.76
C ALA A 148 -4.16 1.14 10.10
N ARG A 149 -2.87 1.22 10.42
CA ARG A 149 -1.91 2.17 9.82
C ARG A 149 -1.07 1.56 8.70
N THR A 150 -1.57 0.47 8.13
CA THR A 150 -0.93 -0.25 7.03
C THR A 150 -1.76 -0.10 5.76
N GLY A 151 -1.10 0.32 4.68
CA GLY A 151 -1.62 0.33 3.31
C GLY A 151 -0.73 -0.48 2.37
N TYR A 152 -1.17 -0.63 1.13
CA TYR A 152 -0.45 -1.30 0.07
C TYR A 152 -0.36 -0.39 -1.16
N VAL A 153 0.78 -0.48 -1.82
CA VAL A 153 1.02 0.07 -3.15
C VAL A 153 1.03 -1.08 -4.14
N GLN A 154 0.07 -1.06 -5.06
CA GLN A 154 -0.08 -2.08 -6.10
C GLN A 154 0.30 -1.51 -7.46
N ILE A 155 0.75 -2.38 -8.36
CA ILE A 155 0.95 -2.04 -9.77
C ILE A 155 -0.35 -2.38 -10.51
N ASP A 156 -0.90 -1.42 -11.22
CA ASP A 156 -2.06 -1.61 -12.07
C ASP A 156 -1.73 -2.55 -13.24
N THR A 157 -2.63 -3.47 -13.56
CA THR A 157 -2.45 -4.45 -14.65
C THR A 157 -3.36 -4.19 -15.85
N SER A 158 -4.12 -3.09 -15.82
CA SER A 158 -4.85 -2.61 -16.98
C SER A 158 -3.88 -2.24 -18.10
N LEU A 159 -4.16 -2.74 -19.32
CA LEU A 159 -3.28 -2.56 -20.48
C LEU A 159 -3.15 -1.10 -20.94
N GLU A 160 -4.03 -0.22 -20.46
CA GLU A 160 -3.92 1.22 -20.71
C GLU A 160 -2.77 1.86 -19.93
N TYR A 161 -2.36 1.27 -18.81
CA TYR A 161 -1.35 1.84 -17.90
C TYR A 161 -0.25 0.85 -17.51
N PHE A 162 -0.15 -0.26 -18.26
CA PHE A 162 0.86 -1.27 -18.04
C PHE A 162 1.44 -1.73 -19.37
N GLY A 163 2.73 -1.47 -19.56
CA GLY A 163 3.48 -1.95 -20.71
C GLY A 163 4.98 -1.83 -20.49
N LEU A 164 5.73 -2.79 -21.01
CA LEU A 164 7.19 -2.68 -21.16
C LEU A 164 7.50 -2.87 -22.64
N ALA A 165 8.46 -2.12 -23.16
CA ALA A 165 8.90 -2.22 -24.55
C ALA A 165 10.39 -2.50 -24.62
N ASN A 166 10.79 -3.31 -25.60
CA ASN A 166 12.19 -3.51 -25.91
C ASN A 166 12.76 -2.34 -26.74
N TYR A 167 14.06 -2.37 -27.03
CA TYR A 167 14.73 -1.33 -27.83
C TYR A 167 14.30 -1.27 -29.30
N LEU A 168 13.48 -2.22 -29.77
CA LEU A 168 12.85 -2.21 -31.08
C LEU A 168 11.42 -1.65 -31.03
N GLY A 169 10.90 -1.31 -29.84
CA GLY A 169 9.54 -0.85 -29.62
C GLY A 169 8.49 -1.97 -29.53
N GLU A 170 8.91 -3.23 -29.40
CA GLU A 170 8.00 -4.37 -29.25
C GLU A 170 7.60 -4.53 -27.78
N LEU A 171 6.31 -4.79 -27.52
CA LEU A 171 5.79 -4.98 -26.18
C LEU A 171 6.22 -6.32 -25.60
N ILE A 172 6.69 -6.31 -24.35
CA ILE A 172 7.19 -7.47 -23.61
C ILE A 172 6.05 -8.08 -22.80
N GLY A 173 5.93 -9.41 -22.86
CA GLY A 173 5.04 -10.19 -21.99
C GLY A 173 3.54 -9.95 -22.20
N LEU A 174 3.14 -9.41 -23.36
CA LEU A 174 1.74 -9.42 -23.79
C LEU A 174 1.46 -10.62 -24.69
N LYS A 175 0.30 -11.24 -24.47
CA LYS A 175 -0.29 -12.24 -25.37
C LYS A 175 -1.53 -11.64 -26.02
N ALA A 176 -1.98 -12.23 -27.11
CA ALA A 176 -3.24 -11.85 -27.73
C ALA A 176 -4.03 -13.10 -28.08
N ASP A 177 -5.32 -13.07 -27.75
CA ASP A 177 -6.26 -14.06 -28.23
C ASP A 177 -6.95 -13.50 -29.48
N THR A 178 -7.18 -14.37 -30.46
CA THR A 178 -7.91 -14.02 -31.67
C THR A 178 -9.33 -14.53 -31.55
N THR A 179 -10.31 -13.64 -31.62
CA THR A 179 -11.70 -14.07 -31.84
C THR A 179 -12.02 -13.89 -33.31
N PHE A 180 -12.64 -14.92 -33.87
CA PHE A 180 -13.15 -14.89 -35.23
C PHE A 180 -14.63 -14.52 -35.17
N ASP A 181 -14.99 -13.35 -35.66
CA ASP A 181 -16.38 -13.04 -35.97
C ASP A 181 -16.68 -13.46 -37.41
N THR A 182 -17.73 -14.22 -37.58
CA THR A 182 -18.03 -14.95 -38.81
C THR A 182 -19.35 -14.44 -39.35
N LEU A 183 -19.28 -13.63 -40.41
CA LEU A 183 -20.45 -13.08 -41.08
C LEU A 183 -20.72 -13.87 -42.37
N TYR A 184 -21.92 -14.44 -42.47
CA TYR A 184 -22.34 -15.19 -43.64
C TYR A 184 -23.16 -14.30 -44.57
N TYR A 185 -22.91 -14.39 -45.87
CA TYR A 185 -23.62 -13.62 -46.88
C TYR A 185 -24.21 -14.54 -47.93
N ARG A 186 -25.46 -14.26 -48.29
CA ARG A 186 -26.16 -14.89 -49.41
C ARG A 186 -26.36 -13.88 -50.52
N CYS A 187 -26.13 -14.31 -51.75
CA CYS A 187 -26.41 -13.51 -52.92
C CYS A 187 -27.92 -13.45 -53.15
N ILE A 188 -28.47 -12.24 -53.19
CA ILE A 188 -29.90 -12.03 -53.49
C ILE A 188 -30.13 -11.42 -54.87
N GLN A 189 -29.08 -10.90 -55.50
CA GLN A 189 -29.13 -10.41 -56.87
C GLN A 189 -27.78 -10.60 -57.56
N SER A 190 -27.79 -11.17 -58.76
CA SER A 190 -26.61 -11.37 -59.61
C SER A 190 -26.81 -10.80 -61.00
N ASP A 191 -25.73 -10.38 -61.64
CA ASP A 191 -25.65 -10.03 -63.06
C ASP A 191 -24.62 -10.89 -63.80
N ASP A 192 -24.30 -10.54 -65.05
CA ASP A 192 -23.34 -11.27 -65.89
C ASP A 192 -21.90 -11.25 -65.35
N THR A 193 -21.60 -10.40 -64.37
CA THR A 193 -20.27 -10.25 -63.74
C THR A 193 -20.18 -10.88 -62.36
N GLY A 194 -21.32 -11.26 -61.75
CA GLY A 194 -21.38 -11.96 -60.47
C GLY A 194 -22.48 -11.45 -59.55
N CYS A 195 -22.31 -11.68 -58.24
CA CYS A 195 -23.27 -11.18 -57.25
C CYS A 195 -23.12 -9.68 -57.02
N VAL A 196 -24.17 -8.91 -57.25
CA VAL A 196 -24.19 -7.44 -57.09
C VAL A 196 -24.87 -6.99 -55.79
N LEU A 197 -25.68 -7.85 -55.18
CA LEU A 197 -26.33 -7.56 -53.90
C LEU A 197 -26.24 -8.74 -52.93
N TRP A 198 -25.63 -8.47 -51.79
CA TRP A 198 -25.41 -9.42 -50.71
C TRP A 198 -26.34 -9.13 -49.54
N GLN A 199 -26.94 -10.18 -48.98
CA GLN A 199 -27.69 -10.13 -47.73
C GLN A 199 -26.96 -10.93 -46.66
N GLN A 200 -26.74 -10.35 -45.49
CA GLN A 200 -26.22 -11.08 -44.35
C GLN A 200 -27.25 -12.11 -43.86
N VAL A 201 -26.80 -13.34 -43.63
CA VAL A 201 -27.59 -14.45 -43.10
C VAL A 201 -26.91 -15.04 -41.87
N TRP A 202 -27.67 -15.78 -41.04
CA TRP A 202 -27.17 -16.31 -39.76
C TRP A 202 -26.97 -17.84 -39.77
N THR A 203 -27.47 -18.53 -40.79
CA THR A 203 -27.36 -19.98 -40.95
C THR A 203 -27.26 -20.34 -42.43
N GLU A 204 -26.86 -21.58 -42.73
CA GLU A 204 -26.89 -22.11 -44.09
C GLU A 204 -28.31 -22.08 -44.70
N PRO A 205 -28.43 -21.92 -46.03
CA PRO A 205 -27.35 -21.80 -47.01
C PRO A 205 -26.82 -20.36 -47.17
N TYR A 206 -25.49 -20.23 -47.29
CA TYR A 206 -24.78 -18.99 -47.60
C TYR A 206 -23.86 -19.18 -48.82
N ASP A 207 -23.60 -18.10 -49.56
CA ASP A 207 -22.78 -18.12 -50.78
C ASP A 207 -21.36 -17.57 -50.56
N ARG A 208 -21.18 -16.75 -49.53
CA ARG A 208 -19.88 -16.18 -49.15
C ARG A 208 -19.74 -16.11 -47.65
N LEU A 209 -18.53 -16.36 -47.17
CA LEU A 209 -18.13 -16.17 -45.79
C LEU A 209 -17.17 -14.98 -45.69
N TYR A 210 -17.42 -14.11 -44.71
CA TYR A 210 -16.50 -13.06 -44.29
C TYR A 210 -16.08 -13.36 -42.85
N VAL A 211 -14.77 -13.52 -42.64
CA VAL A 211 -14.21 -13.73 -41.31
C VAL A 211 -13.51 -12.44 -40.92
N ASP A 212 -14.01 -11.81 -39.85
CA ASP A 212 -13.35 -10.69 -39.19
C ASP A 212 -12.54 -11.23 -38.01
N THR A 213 -11.27 -10.84 -37.94
CA THR A 213 -10.36 -11.27 -36.88
C THR A 213 -10.08 -10.09 -35.97
N THR A 214 -10.59 -10.16 -34.74
CA THR A 214 -10.27 -9.17 -33.70
C THR A 214 -9.26 -9.76 -32.73
N LEU A 215 -8.17 -9.02 -32.46
CA LEU A 215 -7.14 -9.38 -31.49
C LEU A 215 -7.42 -8.68 -30.17
N TYR A 216 -7.46 -9.46 -29.09
CA TYR A 216 -7.60 -8.97 -27.73
C TYR A 216 -6.28 -9.19 -26.99
N PRO A 217 -5.44 -8.15 -26.84
CA PRO A 217 -4.24 -8.27 -26.04
C PRO A 217 -4.61 -8.50 -24.57
N TYR A 218 -3.76 -9.23 -23.86
CA TYR A 218 -3.81 -9.42 -22.41
C TYR A 218 -2.41 -9.62 -21.85
N LEU A 219 -2.27 -9.30 -20.57
CA LEU A 219 -1.01 -9.46 -19.85
C LEU A 219 -0.73 -10.95 -19.60
N ASP A 220 0.45 -11.44 -19.99
CA ASP A 220 0.87 -12.79 -19.63
C ASP A 220 1.31 -12.84 -18.16
N THR A 221 0.40 -13.20 -17.27
CA THR A 221 0.67 -13.31 -15.83
C THR A 221 1.63 -14.45 -15.46
N SER A 222 1.99 -15.33 -16.42
CA SER A 222 3.09 -16.29 -16.23
C SER A 222 4.46 -15.69 -16.56
N TYR A 223 4.48 -14.58 -17.30
CA TYR A 223 5.67 -13.80 -17.61
C TYR A 223 5.98 -12.79 -16.52
N PHE A 224 4.95 -12.04 -16.10
CA PHE A 224 5.06 -10.99 -15.11
C PHE A 224 4.75 -11.48 -13.70
N GLN A 225 5.68 -11.20 -12.78
CA GLN A 225 5.43 -11.31 -11.35
C GLN A 225 5.45 -9.90 -10.74
N LEU A 226 4.28 -9.41 -10.33
CA LEU A 226 4.14 -8.09 -9.71
C LEU A 226 4.00 -8.26 -8.19
N SER A 227 4.92 -7.67 -7.44
CA SER A 227 4.93 -7.75 -5.98
C SER A 227 4.51 -6.39 -5.40
N PRO A 228 3.35 -6.30 -4.73
CA PRO A 228 2.94 -5.05 -4.08
C PRO A 228 3.83 -4.75 -2.89
N GLY A 229 3.95 -3.47 -2.57
CA GLY A 229 4.71 -2.98 -1.41
C GLY A 229 3.76 -2.60 -0.29
N ARG A 230 4.21 -2.74 0.94
CA ARG A 230 3.47 -2.37 2.15
C ARG A 230 3.97 -1.05 2.71
N ILE A 231 3.07 -0.12 3.01
CA ILE A 231 3.37 1.13 3.71
C ILE A 231 2.81 1.02 5.13
N THR A 232 3.69 1.06 6.13
CA THR A 232 3.30 1.09 7.54
C THR A 232 3.65 2.43 8.15
N VAL A 233 2.64 3.20 8.54
CA VAL A 233 2.82 4.46 9.23
C VAL A 233 2.86 4.20 10.74
N LEU A 234 4.01 4.42 11.36
CA LEU A 234 4.17 4.29 12.80
C LEU A 234 3.55 5.51 13.51
N PRO A 235 2.91 5.29 14.67
CA PRO A 235 2.46 6.38 15.50
C PRO A 235 3.57 7.36 15.86
N ASN A 236 3.19 8.61 16.16
CA ASN A 236 4.11 9.50 16.84
C ASN A 236 4.47 8.87 18.17
N CYS A 237 5.74 8.55 18.40
CA CYS A 237 6.17 7.92 19.64
C CYS A 237 6.82 8.98 20.54
N THR A 238 6.17 9.30 21.66
CA THR A 238 6.72 10.13 22.74
C THR A 238 7.42 9.22 23.74
N PRO A 239 8.72 9.43 24.03
CA PRO A 239 9.43 8.62 25.02
C PRO A 239 8.75 8.65 26.39
N ILE A 240 8.62 7.48 27.03
CA ILE A 240 8.12 7.39 28.42
C ILE A 240 9.28 7.73 29.35
N GLN A 241 9.34 8.97 29.84
CA GLN A 241 10.43 9.45 30.68
C GLN A 241 10.21 9.17 32.18
N SER A 242 8.95 9.20 32.61
CA SER A 242 8.53 8.90 33.99
C SER A 242 7.40 7.88 33.93
N PRO A 243 7.71 6.58 33.79
CA PRO A 243 6.69 5.55 33.66
C PRO A 243 5.71 5.58 34.83
N GLY A 244 4.42 5.75 34.53
CA GLY A 244 3.38 5.77 35.53
C GLY A 244 3.11 7.11 36.22
N ASP A 245 3.90 8.16 35.99
CA ASP A 245 3.63 9.52 36.49
C ASP A 245 2.62 10.20 35.55
N VAL A 246 1.34 9.93 35.75
CA VAL A 246 0.24 10.37 34.87
C VAL A 246 -0.34 11.71 35.31
N ASN A 247 -0.12 12.10 36.57
CA ASN A 247 -0.56 13.37 37.13
C ASN A 247 0.51 14.50 37.03
N LEU A 248 1.73 14.17 36.60
CA LEU A 248 2.88 15.08 36.45
C LEU A 248 3.37 15.71 37.77
N ASP A 249 3.24 15.01 38.89
CA ASP A 249 3.79 15.44 40.17
C ASP A 249 5.29 15.09 40.33
N GLY A 250 5.83 14.34 39.37
CA GLY A 250 7.23 13.94 39.30
C GLY A 250 7.53 12.58 39.92
N VAL A 251 6.54 11.88 40.47
CA VAL A 251 6.71 10.57 41.12
C VAL A 251 5.54 9.64 40.83
N ALA A 252 5.80 8.51 40.16
CA ALA A 252 4.82 7.45 40.04
C ALA A 252 4.44 6.88 41.42
N SER A 253 3.15 6.91 41.76
CA SER A 253 2.63 6.60 43.09
C SER A 253 1.23 5.95 43.04
N SER A 254 0.64 5.66 44.22
CA SER A 254 -0.74 5.17 44.31
C SER A 254 -1.77 6.18 43.80
N ASP A 255 -1.44 7.47 43.80
CA ASP A 255 -2.31 8.52 43.29
C ASP A 255 -2.39 8.46 41.75
N ASP A 256 -1.30 8.07 41.10
CA ASP A 256 -1.28 7.78 39.66
C ASP A 256 -2.10 6.56 39.29
N VAL A 257 -1.99 5.47 40.07
CA VAL A 257 -2.85 4.27 39.88
C VAL A 257 -4.32 4.66 39.96
N THR A 258 -4.69 5.49 40.94
CA THR A 258 -6.07 5.97 41.12
C THR A 258 -6.51 6.84 39.95
N THR A 259 -5.63 7.73 39.48
CA THR A 259 -5.88 8.61 38.34
C THR A 259 -6.05 7.82 37.04
N LEU A 260 -5.16 6.86 36.79
CA LEU A 260 -5.19 6.01 35.62
C LEU A 260 -6.41 5.09 35.63
N GLN A 261 -6.77 4.53 36.78
CA GLN A 261 -8.00 3.74 36.95
C GLN A 261 -9.24 4.60 36.72
N ALA A 262 -9.30 5.82 37.27
CA ALA A 262 -10.41 6.74 37.03
C ALA A 262 -10.54 7.11 35.54
N PHE A 263 -9.43 7.20 34.82
CA PHE A 263 -9.45 7.37 33.37
C PHE A 263 -10.01 6.14 32.69
N VAL A 264 -9.49 4.95 32.95
CA VAL A 264 -9.99 3.68 32.40
C VAL A 264 -11.49 3.49 32.67
N ASP A 265 -11.95 3.80 33.89
CA ASP A 265 -13.34 3.67 34.33
C ASP A 265 -14.30 4.72 33.78
N GLY A 266 -13.81 5.66 32.97
CA GLY A 266 -14.67 6.67 32.39
C GLY A 266 -14.87 7.94 33.21
N LEU A 267 -14.36 7.98 34.44
CA LEU A 267 -14.67 9.01 35.44
C LEU A 267 -14.02 10.37 35.15
N ILE A 268 -12.88 10.38 34.45
CA ILE A 268 -12.19 11.61 34.02
C ILE A 268 -11.89 11.56 32.53
N PRO A 269 -12.16 12.63 31.75
CA PRO A 269 -12.08 12.57 30.28
C PRO A 269 -10.66 12.49 29.71
N GLU A 270 -9.65 12.89 30.49
CA GLU A 270 -8.25 12.94 30.10
C GLU A 270 -7.33 12.79 31.32
N VAL A 271 -6.08 12.41 31.08
CA VAL A 271 -5.00 12.41 32.08
C VAL A 271 -3.88 13.34 31.61
N PRO A 272 -3.26 14.13 32.51
CA PRO A 272 -2.23 15.11 32.14
C PRO A 272 -1.06 14.55 31.32
N SER A 273 -0.61 13.34 31.65
CA SER A 273 0.45 12.64 30.93
C SER A 273 0.00 11.25 30.50
N ALA A 274 -0.91 11.21 29.52
CA ALA A 274 -1.46 9.95 29.02
C ALA A 274 -0.39 8.99 28.48
N HIS A 275 0.65 9.50 27.80
CA HIS A 275 1.75 8.67 27.32
C HIS A 275 2.55 7.97 28.44
N ASN A 276 2.60 8.53 29.65
CA ASN A 276 3.20 7.84 30.80
C ASN A 276 2.32 6.70 31.34
N GLY A 277 1.05 6.68 30.95
CA GLY A 277 0.04 5.70 31.39
C GLY A 277 -0.18 4.54 30.43
N ASP A 278 0.30 4.59 29.18
CA ASP A 278 0.33 3.44 28.23
C ASP A 278 1.67 2.72 28.41
N LEU A 279 1.72 1.82 29.38
CA LEU A 279 2.98 1.21 29.84
C LEU A 279 3.42 0.06 28.95
N ASN A 280 2.51 -0.59 28.24
CA ASN A 280 2.84 -1.67 27.31
C ASN A 280 3.09 -1.17 25.86
N GLY A 281 2.78 0.10 25.57
CA GLY A 281 2.98 0.73 24.26
C GLY A 281 2.02 0.23 23.19
N ASP A 282 0.86 -0.29 23.58
CA ASP A 282 -0.15 -0.82 22.65
C ASP A 282 -1.04 0.28 22.02
N SER A 283 -0.68 1.56 22.28
CA SER A 283 -1.33 2.76 21.76
C SER A 283 -2.71 3.02 22.36
N CYS A 284 -3.01 2.49 23.53
CA CYS A 284 -4.16 2.89 24.33
C CYS A 284 -3.91 2.64 25.83
N ILE A 285 -4.76 3.19 26.71
CA ILE A 285 -4.69 2.97 28.16
C ILE A 285 -5.83 2.04 28.60
N SER A 286 -5.48 0.92 29.22
CA SER A 286 -6.40 -0.12 29.71
C SER A 286 -6.18 -0.50 31.17
N ALA A 287 -7.01 -1.41 31.67
CA ALA A 287 -6.77 -2.09 32.94
C ALA A 287 -5.45 -2.88 32.95
N THR A 288 -4.90 -3.27 31.79
CA THR A 288 -3.57 -3.88 31.71
C THR A 288 -2.50 -2.89 32.11
N ASP A 289 -2.60 -1.63 31.69
CA ASP A 289 -1.67 -0.57 32.09
C ASP A 289 -1.76 -0.24 33.57
N VAL A 290 -2.99 -0.18 34.11
CA VAL A 290 -3.20 0.00 35.56
C VAL A 290 -2.55 -1.15 36.34
N ALA A 291 -2.73 -2.40 35.90
CA ALA A 291 -2.11 -3.56 36.53
C ALA A 291 -0.58 -3.55 36.41
N MET A 292 -0.04 -3.11 35.28
CA MET A 292 1.39 -2.91 35.08
C MET A 292 1.94 -1.84 36.01
N LEU A 293 1.24 -0.72 36.17
CA LEU A 293 1.64 0.35 37.08
C LEU A 293 1.63 -0.13 38.53
N ALA A 294 0.56 -0.80 38.97
CA ALA A 294 0.48 -1.35 40.32
C ALA A 294 1.64 -2.33 40.60
N ARG A 295 1.96 -3.21 39.63
CA ARG A 295 3.06 -4.17 39.73
C ARG A 295 4.43 -3.48 39.74
N TYR A 296 4.61 -2.46 38.91
CA TYR A 296 5.80 -1.61 38.87
C TYR A 296 6.06 -0.94 40.24
N LEU A 297 5.02 -0.42 40.89
CA LEU A 297 5.13 0.22 42.21
C LEU A 297 5.40 -0.78 43.32
N GLU A 298 4.82 -1.99 43.25
CA GLU A 298 4.99 -3.01 44.28
C GLU A 298 6.35 -3.72 44.20
N PHE A 299 6.84 -4.01 42.98
CA PHE A 299 7.99 -4.89 42.77
C PHE A 299 9.19 -4.21 42.07
N GLY A 300 9.06 -2.94 41.67
CA GLY A 300 10.11 -2.15 41.02
C GLY A 300 10.16 -2.28 39.49
N PRO A 301 11.11 -1.58 38.84
CA PRO A 301 11.18 -1.41 37.38
C PRO A 301 11.35 -2.71 36.59
N ASP A 302 12.07 -3.70 37.14
CA ASP A 302 12.32 -4.98 36.45
C ASP A 302 11.10 -5.93 36.47
N SER A 303 10.02 -5.56 37.17
CA SER A 303 8.85 -6.41 37.35
C SER A 303 7.91 -6.44 36.15
N VAL A 304 8.03 -5.45 35.26
CA VAL A 304 7.22 -5.25 34.05
C VAL A 304 8.12 -4.79 32.90
N ASN A 305 7.76 -5.15 31.66
CA ASN A 305 8.44 -4.63 30.49
C ASN A 305 7.73 -3.35 30.04
N ILE A 306 8.31 -2.19 30.33
CA ILE A 306 7.76 -0.89 29.97
C ILE A 306 8.18 -0.53 28.55
N ALA A 307 7.23 -0.10 27.72
CA ALA A 307 7.52 0.39 26.39
C ALA A 307 8.48 1.59 26.42
N ALA A 308 9.37 1.67 25.43
CA ALA A 308 10.31 2.79 25.33
C ALA A 308 9.61 4.12 25.02
N CYS A 309 8.43 4.06 24.40
CA CYS A 309 7.62 5.21 24.03
C CYS A 309 6.15 4.79 23.85
N ALA A 310 5.25 5.75 24.00
CA ALA A 310 3.82 5.62 23.71
C ALA A 310 3.38 6.80 22.84
N ILE A 311 2.18 6.75 22.26
CA ILE A 311 1.63 7.93 21.57
C ILE A 311 1.46 9.11 22.54
N PRO A 312 1.48 10.38 22.11
CA PRO A 312 1.42 11.51 23.05
C PRO A 312 0.16 11.51 23.94
N ASN A 313 -0.98 11.14 23.35
CA ASN A 313 -2.29 11.13 23.98
C ASN A 313 -3.01 9.81 23.69
N PRO A 314 -2.60 8.69 24.30
CA PRO A 314 -3.27 7.43 24.11
C PRO A 314 -4.74 7.53 24.55
N PRO A 315 -5.69 7.13 23.69
CA PRO A 315 -7.07 7.03 24.11
C PRO A 315 -7.20 5.91 25.15
N ARG A 316 -8.34 5.85 25.83
CA ARG A 316 -8.70 4.63 26.55
C ARG A 316 -8.75 3.47 25.56
N CYS A 317 -8.21 2.32 25.94
CA CYS A 317 -8.43 1.11 25.18
C CYS A 317 -9.92 0.85 25.12
N CYS A 318 -10.32 0.49 23.92
CA CYS A 318 -11.70 0.54 23.49
C CYS A 318 -11.85 -0.70 22.61
N CYS A 319 -12.88 -1.51 22.89
CA CYS A 319 -13.04 -2.84 22.37
C CYS A 319 -11.97 -3.79 22.94
N VAL A 320 -12.17 -4.24 24.18
CA VAL A 320 -11.35 -5.32 24.76
C VAL A 320 -12.13 -6.63 24.66
N GLY A 321 -11.55 -7.63 23.99
CA GLY A 321 -12.19 -8.95 23.84
C GLY A 321 -13.31 -8.97 22.79
N LYS A 322 -14.52 -8.54 23.15
CA LYS A 322 -15.70 -8.58 22.27
C LYS A 322 -16.37 -7.22 22.16
N ARG A 323 -16.94 -6.95 20.99
CA ARG A 323 -17.76 -5.76 20.75
C ARG A 323 -19.10 -5.85 21.49
N GLY A 324 -19.77 -4.71 21.63
CA GLY A 324 -21.16 -4.64 22.09
C GLY A 324 -21.41 -3.91 23.40
N ASN A 325 -20.37 -3.59 24.20
CA ASN A 325 -20.47 -2.72 25.37
C ASN A 325 -20.53 -1.24 24.95
N VAL A 326 -21.52 -0.87 24.13
CA VAL A 326 -21.63 0.46 23.51
C VAL A 326 -21.62 1.61 24.53
N SER A 327 -22.13 1.35 25.73
CA SER A 327 -22.17 2.32 26.84
C SER A 327 -20.82 2.48 27.55
N ALA A 328 -19.82 1.64 27.24
CA ALA A 328 -18.49 1.60 27.82
C ALA A 328 -18.52 1.45 29.35
N ASP A 329 -19.40 0.60 29.87
CA ASP A 329 -19.48 0.34 31.31
C ASP A 329 -18.41 -0.65 31.77
N THR A 330 -17.99 -0.55 33.03
CA THR A 330 -16.85 -1.30 33.57
C THR A 330 -17.07 -2.80 33.72
N ARG A 331 -18.31 -3.30 33.58
CA ARG A 331 -18.59 -4.74 33.61
C ARG A 331 -18.25 -5.42 32.30
N ASP A 332 -18.04 -4.65 31.23
CA ASP A 332 -17.73 -5.15 29.89
C ASP A 332 -18.74 -6.20 29.40
N MET A 333 -20.01 -5.96 29.70
CA MET A 333 -21.12 -6.85 29.35
C MET A 333 -22.05 -6.16 28.38
N VAL A 334 -22.50 -6.92 27.38
CA VAL A 334 -23.55 -6.48 26.45
C VAL A 334 -24.91 -6.58 27.15
N ASP A 335 -25.54 -5.44 27.45
CA ASP A 335 -26.85 -5.37 28.09
C ASP A 335 -27.80 -4.30 27.47
N LEU A 336 -28.94 -4.03 28.12
CA LEU A 336 -29.96 -3.10 27.61
C LEU A 336 -29.50 -1.62 27.66
N ALA A 337 -28.50 -1.29 28.47
CA ALA A 337 -27.92 0.04 28.50
C ALA A 337 -27.18 0.32 27.18
N ASP A 338 -26.45 -0.66 26.65
CA ASP A 338 -25.76 -0.56 25.36
C ASP A 338 -26.75 -0.35 24.21
N LEU A 339 -27.84 -1.12 24.22
CA LEU A 339 -28.91 -0.97 23.23
C LEU A 339 -29.51 0.43 23.28
N SER A 340 -29.82 0.91 24.49
CA SER A 340 -30.40 2.24 24.70
C SER A 340 -29.44 3.34 24.23
N PHE A 341 -28.15 3.18 24.51
CA PHE A 341 -27.10 4.11 24.08
C PHE A 341 -26.97 4.14 22.56
N LEU A 342 -26.87 2.97 21.91
CA LEU A 342 -26.71 2.88 20.46
C LEU A 342 -27.91 3.47 19.71
N VAL A 343 -29.13 3.22 20.20
CA VAL A 343 -30.35 3.84 19.64
C VAL A 343 -30.31 5.36 19.79
N ALA A 344 -29.92 5.88 20.96
CA ALA A 344 -29.83 7.31 21.18
C ALA A 344 -28.79 7.94 20.23
N HIS A 345 -27.63 7.31 20.06
CA HIS A 345 -26.58 7.76 19.14
C HIS A 345 -27.07 7.80 17.69
N LEU A 346 -27.62 6.69 17.17
CA LEU A 346 -28.05 6.57 15.78
C LEU A 346 -29.25 7.47 15.43
N THR A 347 -30.02 7.90 16.44
CA THR A 347 -31.11 8.86 16.26
C THR A 347 -30.67 10.33 16.40
N GLY A 348 -29.38 10.57 16.68
CA GLY A 348 -28.80 11.91 16.80
C GLY A 348 -29.15 12.65 18.10
N VAL A 349 -29.74 11.95 19.08
CA VAL A 349 -30.15 12.53 20.37
C VAL A 349 -29.14 12.16 21.48
N GLY A 350 -28.38 11.09 21.30
CA GLY A 350 -27.38 10.59 22.23
C GLY A 350 -25.96 11.11 21.98
N ALA A 351 -25.09 10.93 22.97
CA ALA A 351 -23.66 11.18 22.82
C ALA A 351 -23.04 10.23 21.79
N VAL A 352 -21.91 10.65 21.21
CA VAL A 352 -21.06 9.74 20.41
C VAL A 352 -20.51 8.66 21.34
N PRO A 353 -20.53 7.37 20.95
CA PRO A 353 -19.94 6.29 21.74
C PRO A 353 -18.50 6.63 22.08
N VAL A 354 -18.14 6.47 23.35
CA VAL A 354 -16.77 6.68 23.83
C VAL A 354 -15.81 5.72 23.11
N CYS A 355 -16.31 4.52 22.78
CA CYS A 355 -15.64 3.56 21.91
C CYS A 355 -16.50 3.22 20.68
N PRO A 356 -16.28 3.89 19.53
CA PRO A 356 -16.99 3.54 18.30
C PRO A 356 -16.73 2.09 17.84
N LYS A 357 -15.57 1.50 18.17
CA LYS A 357 -15.28 0.10 17.83
C LYS A 357 -16.18 -0.90 18.57
N GLU A 358 -16.56 -0.61 19.81
CA GLU A 358 -17.53 -1.45 20.54
C GLU A 358 -18.95 -1.28 20.01
N ALA A 359 -19.25 -0.10 19.46
CA ALA A 359 -20.53 0.19 18.82
C ALA A 359 -20.68 -0.44 17.43
N ASP A 360 -19.59 -0.62 16.68
CA ASP A 360 -19.53 -1.31 15.38
C ASP A 360 -19.60 -2.83 15.57
N TRP A 361 -20.73 -3.33 16.11
CA TRP A 361 -20.99 -4.73 16.45
C TRP A 361 -20.48 -5.75 15.42
N ASN A 362 -20.64 -5.48 14.14
CA ASN A 362 -20.29 -6.40 13.06
C ASN A 362 -18.84 -6.26 12.54
N GLY A 363 -18.11 -5.23 12.97
CA GLY A 363 -16.73 -4.99 12.57
C GLY A 363 -16.56 -4.43 11.16
N SER A 364 -17.58 -3.77 10.62
CA SER A 364 -17.58 -3.13 9.30
C SER A 364 -16.69 -1.90 9.23
N GLY A 365 -16.31 -1.32 10.37
CA GLY A 365 -15.57 -0.07 10.48
C GLY A 365 -16.46 1.18 10.53
N VAL A 366 -17.78 1.02 10.49
CA VAL A 366 -18.77 2.10 10.64
C VAL A 366 -19.82 1.69 11.66
N VAL A 367 -20.35 2.65 12.43
CA VAL A 367 -21.44 2.42 13.39
C VAL A 367 -22.76 2.79 12.71
N ASP A 368 -23.60 1.81 12.41
CA ASP A 368 -24.86 2.02 11.69
C ASP A 368 -26.02 1.12 12.16
N LEU A 369 -27.11 1.10 11.38
CA LEU A 369 -28.32 0.32 11.70
C LEU A 369 -28.09 -1.21 11.67
N SER A 370 -27.06 -1.68 10.95
CA SER A 370 -26.70 -3.09 10.93
C SER A 370 -26.09 -3.52 12.26
N ASP A 371 -25.36 -2.64 12.95
CA ASP A 371 -24.85 -2.90 14.29
C ASP A 371 -25.96 -2.97 15.32
N LEU A 372 -26.90 -2.02 15.24
CA LEU A 372 -28.10 -2.02 16.08
C LEU A 372 -28.90 -3.32 15.89
N SER A 373 -29.08 -3.76 14.64
CA SER A 373 -29.76 -5.03 14.35
C SER A 373 -29.02 -6.22 14.95
N GLY A 374 -27.68 -6.23 14.89
CA GLY A 374 -26.85 -7.28 15.49
C GLY A 374 -27.02 -7.35 17.01
N LEU A 375 -26.90 -6.20 17.67
CA LEU A 375 -27.04 -6.05 19.12
C LEU A 375 -28.44 -6.47 19.61
N VAL A 376 -29.51 -6.05 18.94
CA VAL A 376 -30.89 -6.48 19.26
C VAL A 376 -31.04 -7.99 19.11
N SER A 377 -30.49 -8.56 18.03
CA SER A 377 -30.58 -10.00 17.79
C SER A 377 -29.85 -10.80 18.88
N TYR A 378 -28.70 -10.30 19.35
CA TYR A 378 -27.96 -10.92 20.46
C TYR A 378 -28.73 -10.88 21.77
N LEU A 379 -29.25 -9.71 22.16
CA LEU A 379 -30.01 -9.53 23.41
C LEU A 379 -31.33 -10.32 23.43
N THR A 380 -31.89 -10.64 22.26
CA THR A 380 -33.09 -11.47 22.11
C THR A 380 -32.79 -12.97 21.98
N GLY A 381 -31.51 -13.37 22.01
CA GLY A 381 -31.09 -14.77 21.94
C GLY A 381 -31.18 -15.42 20.56
N LEU A 382 -31.36 -14.61 19.51
CA LEU A 382 -31.53 -15.07 18.12
C LEU A 382 -30.31 -14.77 17.23
N GLY A 383 -29.35 -13.99 17.72
CA GLY A 383 -28.28 -13.37 16.93
C GLY A 383 -26.92 -14.04 16.99
N ALA A 384 -26.10 -13.71 15.99
CA ALA A 384 -24.68 -14.02 15.97
C ALA A 384 -23.95 -13.35 17.14
N GLN A 385 -22.88 -14.00 17.61
CA GLN A 385 -21.96 -13.39 18.58
C GLN A 385 -21.35 -12.11 17.98
N PRO A 386 -21.04 -11.10 18.82
CA PRO A 386 -20.36 -9.90 18.35
C PRO A 386 -19.01 -10.25 17.71
N ALA A 387 -18.61 -9.44 16.73
CA ALA A 387 -17.27 -9.58 16.16
C ALA A 387 -16.21 -9.36 17.24
N ALA A 388 -15.09 -10.06 17.09
CA ALA A 388 -13.95 -9.86 17.99
C ALA A 388 -13.42 -8.44 17.85
N CYS A 389 -12.81 -7.96 18.93
CA CYS A 389 -12.05 -6.73 18.87
C CYS A 389 -10.76 -6.92 18.05
N PRO A 390 -10.33 -5.91 17.27
CA PRO A 390 -9.15 -5.98 16.40
C PRO A 390 -7.83 -6.25 17.13
#